data_AF-A0A5C3EDQ3-F1
#
_entry.id   AF-A0A5C3EDQ3-F1
#
_cell.length_a   1.000
_cell.length_b   1.000
_cell.length_c   1.000
_cell.angle_alpha   90.00
_cell.angle_beta   90.00
_cell.angle_gamma   90.00
#
_symmetry.space_group_name_H-M   'P 1'
#
loop_
_entity.id
_entity.type
_entity.pdbx_description
1 polymer ?
#
loop_
_entity_poly.entity_id
_entity_poly.type
_entity_poly.pdbx_seq_one_letter_code
_entity_poly.pdbx_strand_id
1 'polypeptide(L)'
;MAKGTSAIDPSNYASLGLTHVQYDPEDSLAKLLALVTLSPIFLLCSYVTIILLRRELTFINALIGQLACEGLNWALKRLIKQPRPTGNLGAGYGMPSSHSQFLGFFAAFFLLHFYLNRPPLLKPRTLINSMRRFEHALAMVLIASISILTCYSRHHLHYHTPLQIVIGLSIGLAFGATYYYFTEYLSRKPLRLPAPLAVSETSSPLAIRANRLLQPINTATTTAAKPGQDKDKKNVVRHRNKPRRRSSTLSDMIMPELHPSPPIRQILLDHPIAIAFRIRDSWAVWRDGGIEGEYGAWRREWEARRAAATPVNSAQEAAKLARGHDVGRLPRHYAMMEIALSEADKSPPTDTAFCVGCVICPSSNADISSASEILATGFSRELPGNTHAEQCALDKLASEFKPSNKSENDASVQTLDLDLYTTMEPCSERLSGNLPCVQRILEFNQQADIFTIPRSRVQQAIRYGDLGSDDTVQFRLRIRRVFQGVAEPDDFVDCQSQNILRDSEIHVFTVRSSDHDDDDGGQLERDCLRVARKGHPTKN
;
A
#
# COMPACT_ATOMS: atom_id res chain seq x y z
N MET A 1 43.62 -55.24 -40.16
CA MET A 1 42.85 -54.17 -40.83
C MET A 1 41.45 -54.14 -40.23
N ALA A 2 41.22 -53.22 -39.28
CA ALA A 2 39.94 -53.05 -38.62
C ALA A 2 39.03 -52.16 -39.48
N LYS A 3 37.82 -52.64 -39.80
CA LYS A 3 36.73 -51.82 -40.36
C LYS A 3 36.00 -51.16 -39.19
N GLY A 4 35.98 -49.83 -39.17
CA GLY A 4 35.32 -49.03 -38.13
C GLY A 4 33.80 -49.19 -38.17
N THR A 5 33.22 -49.50 -37.02
CA THR A 5 31.79 -49.51 -36.77
C THR A 5 31.36 -48.13 -36.27
N SER A 6 30.79 -47.31 -37.14
CA SER A 6 30.07 -46.10 -36.73
C SER A 6 28.63 -46.49 -36.39
N ALA A 7 28.34 -46.59 -35.09
CA ALA A 7 27.05 -47.01 -34.56
C ALA A 7 26.09 -45.81 -34.44
N ILE A 8 25.39 -45.44 -35.52
CA ILE A 8 24.11 -44.72 -35.45
C ILE A 8 23.26 -45.18 -36.64
N ASP A 9 22.33 -46.11 -36.39
CA ASP A 9 21.31 -46.54 -37.37
C ASP A 9 20.11 -45.58 -37.31
N PRO A 10 19.79 -44.83 -38.38
CA PRO A 10 18.70 -43.85 -38.40
C PRO A 10 17.28 -44.45 -38.32
N SER A 11 17.13 -45.76 -38.40
CA SER A 11 15.81 -46.43 -38.56
C SER A 11 15.03 -46.66 -37.27
N ASN A 12 15.60 -46.33 -36.09
CA ASN A 12 15.02 -46.67 -34.79
C ASN A 12 14.42 -45.50 -33.97
N TYR A 13 14.12 -44.36 -34.58
CA TYR A 13 13.59 -43.20 -33.86
C TYR A 13 12.06 -43.08 -33.97
N ALA A 14 11.34 -43.41 -32.89
CA ALA A 14 9.93 -43.05 -32.71
C ALA A 14 9.84 -41.66 -32.04
N SER A 15 9.21 -40.71 -32.73
CA SER A 15 9.07 -39.32 -32.27
C SER A 15 7.88 -39.14 -31.32
N LEU A 16 8.11 -38.63 -30.11
CA LEU A 16 7.12 -37.78 -29.45
C LEU A 16 7.41 -36.33 -29.89
N GLY A 17 6.63 -35.84 -30.85
CA GLY A 17 7.00 -34.78 -31.79
C GLY A 17 7.06 -33.32 -31.30
N LEU A 18 7.39 -33.02 -30.04
CA LEU A 18 7.45 -31.62 -29.58
C LEU A 18 8.85 -31.07 -29.28
N THR A 19 9.82 -31.89 -28.83
CA THR A 19 11.12 -31.36 -28.34
C THR A 19 12.32 -32.26 -28.62
N HIS A 20 12.42 -32.87 -29.82
CA HIS A 20 13.51 -33.79 -30.18
C HIS A 20 14.90 -33.11 -30.15
N VAL A 21 15.51 -33.04 -28.96
CA VAL A 21 16.88 -32.57 -28.73
C VAL A 21 17.80 -33.78 -28.75
N GLN A 22 18.60 -33.89 -29.80
CA GLN A 22 19.68 -34.87 -29.92
C GLN A 22 20.88 -34.41 -29.09
N TYR A 23 21.46 -35.34 -28.33
CA TYR A 23 22.67 -35.16 -27.53
C TYR A 23 23.41 -36.50 -27.45
N ASP A 24 24.70 -36.47 -27.12
CA ASP A 24 25.51 -37.67 -26.91
C ASP A 24 25.19 -38.29 -25.53
N PRO A 25 24.68 -39.52 -25.44
CA PRO A 25 24.34 -40.16 -24.18
C PRO A 25 25.56 -40.45 -23.28
N GLU A 26 26.76 -40.52 -23.85
CA GLU A 26 28.00 -40.78 -23.10
C GLU A 26 28.52 -39.52 -22.38
N ASP A 27 28.09 -38.32 -22.80
CA ASP A 27 28.41 -37.05 -22.13
C ASP A 27 27.31 -36.66 -21.12
N SER A 28 27.63 -36.82 -19.83
CA SER A 28 26.75 -36.44 -18.73
C SER A 28 26.42 -34.94 -18.70
N LEU A 29 27.34 -34.08 -19.15
CA LEU A 29 27.10 -32.63 -19.27
C LEU A 29 26.12 -32.35 -20.42
N ALA A 30 26.26 -33.03 -21.55
CA ALA A 30 25.36 -32.90 -22.68
C ALA A 30 23.91 -33.24 -22.32
N LYS A 31 23.69 -34.25 -21.46
CA LYS A 31 22.35 -34.57 -20.93
C LYS A 31 21.73 -33.42 -20.14
N LEU A 32 22.49 -32.80 -19.25
CA LEU A 32 22.01 -31.63 -18.48
C LEU A 32 21.75 -30.43 -19.41
N LEU A 33 22.67 -30.16 -20.33
CA LEU A 33 22.56 -29.04 -21.26
C LEU A 33 21.41 -29.22 -22.26
N ALA A 34 21.10 -30.46 -22.64
CA ALA A 34 19.92 -30.78 -23.45
C ALA A 34 18.64 -30.37 -22.72
N LEU A 35 18.53 -30.62 -21.40
CA LEU A 35 17.40 -30.14 -20.60
C LEU A 35 17.35 -28.60 -20.58
N VAL A 36 18.50 -27.93 -20.44
CA VAL A 36 18.57 -26.46 -20.47
C VAL A 36 18.10 -25.88 -21.80
N THR A 37 18.32 -26.57 -22.93
CA THR A 37 17.83 -26.09 -24.24
C THR A 37 16.30 -26.00 -24.30
N LEU A 38 15.57 -26.70 -23.43
CA LEU A 38 14.10 -26.61 -23.36
C LEU A 38 13.61 -25.35 -22.62
N SER A 39 14.52 -24.54 -22.06
CA SER A 39 14.16 -23.33 -21.32
C SER A 39 13.23 -22.37 -22.08
N PRO A 40 13.32 -22.10 -23.40
CA PRO A 40 12.35 -21.23 -24.08
C PRO A 40 10.91 -21.75 -24.00
N ILE A 41 10.72 -23.07 -24.08
CA ILE A 41 9.41 -23.71 -23.99
C ILE A 41 8.87 -23.59 -22.57
N PHE A 42 9.68 -23.91 -21.58
CA PHE A 42 9.28 -23.74 -20.17
C PHE A 42 9.00 -22.28 -19.83
N LEU A 43 9.77 -21.32 -20.37
CA LEU A 43 9.52 -19.89 -20.19
C LEU A 43 8.21 -19.47 -20.85
N LEU A 44 7.90 -19.98 -22.05
CA LEU A 44 6.63 -19.71 -22.72
C LEU A 44 5.43 -20.25 -21.93
N CYS A 45 5.51 -21.49 -21.44
CA CYS A 45 4.51 -22.04 -20.53
C CYS A 45 4.38 -21.19 -19.27
N SER A 46 5.51 -20.78 -18.68
CA SER A 46 5.55 -19.93 -17.49
C SER A 46 4.90 -18.57 -17.72
N TYR A 47 5.11 -17.93 -18.88
CA TYR A 47 4.41 -16.70 -19.27
C TYR A 47 2.91 -16.89 -19.27
N VAL A 48 2.41 -17.92 -19.95
CA VAL A 48 0.96 -18.20 -20.03
C VAL A 48 0.39 -18.45 -18.63
N THR A 49 1.07 -19.27 -17.81
CA THR A 49 0.64 -19.54 -16.44
C THR A 49 0.57 -18.27 -15.59
N ILE A 50 1.62 -17.43 -15.61
CA ILE A 50 1.63 -16.18 -14.84
C ILE A 50 0.55 -15.23 -15.34
N ILE A 51 0.35 -15.10 -16.65
CA ILE A 51 -0.69 -14.24 -17.23
C ILE A 51 -2.08 -14.69 -16.78
N LEU A 52 -2.37 -15.99 -16.77
CA LEU A 52 -3.67 -16.51 -16.35
C LEU A 52 -3.94 -16.29 -14.85
N LEU A 53 -2.90 -16.47 -14.02
CA LEU A 53 -3.03 -16.36 -12.56
C LEU A 53 -3.02 -14.91 -12.06
N ARG A 54 -2.12 -14.08 -12.60
CA ARG A 54 -1.83 -12.74 -12.09
C ARG A 54 -2.50 -11.64 -12.91
N ARG A 55 -2.77 -11.91 -14.20
CA ARG A 55 -3.40 -10.99 -15.17
C ARG A 55 -2.71 -9.63 -15.24
N GLU A 56 -1.39 -9.66 -15.11
CA GLU A 56 -0.53 -8.48 -15.07
C GLU A 56 -0.18 -8.03 -16.49
N LEU A 57 -0.47 -6.76 -16.79
CA LEU A 57 -0.25 -6.16 -18.10
C LEU A 57 1.22 -6.25 -18.55
N THR A 58 2.16 -6.11 -17.61
CA THR A 58 3.60 -6.22 -17.89
C THR A 58 3.98 -7.58 -18.50
N PHE A 59 3.43 -8.69 -17.99
CA PHE A 59 3.73 -10.03 -18.50
C PHE A 59 3.03 -10.30 -19.84
N ILE A 60 1.81 -9.78 -20.03
CA ILE A 60 1.10 -9.83 -21.32
C ILE A 60 1.93 -9.10 -22.39
N ASN A 61 2.38 -7.89 -22.08
CA ASN A 61 3.21 -7.09 -22.97
C ASN A 61 4.57 -7.78 -23.28
N ALA A 62 5.21 -8.37 -22.27
CA ALA A 62 6.44 -9.14 -22.45
C ALA A 62 6.25 -10.33 -23.41
N LEU A 63 5.13 -11.07 -23.28
CA LEU A 63 4.81 -12.19 -24.17
C LEU A 63 4.60 -11.72 -25.62
N ILE A 64 3.87 -10.61 -25.83
CA ILE A 64 3.68 -10.03 -27.16
C ILE A 64 5.03 -9.66 -27.78
N GLY A 65 5.91 -8.99 -27.02
CA GLY A 65 7.25 -8.65 -27.48
C GLY A 65 8.12 -9.88 -27.76
N GLN A 66 8.01 -10.93 -26.95
CA GLN A 66 8.72 -12.19 -27.15
C GLN A 66 8.31 -12.88 -28.46
N LEU A 67 7.01 -12.94 -28.76
CA LEU A 67 6.49 -13.49 -30.01
C LEU A 67 6.90 -12.64 -31.22
N ALA A 68 6.90 -11.31 -31.08
CA ALA A 68 7.40 -10.41 -32.11
C ALA A 68 8.90 -10.62 -32.38
N CYS A 69 9.70 -10.85 -31.32
CA CYS A 69 11.12 -11.16 -31.44
C CYS A 69 11.36 -12.50 -32.16
N GLU A 70 10.53 -13.52 -31.90
CA GLU A 70 10.58 -14.80 -32.62
C GLU A 70 10.20 -14.62 -34.11
N GLY A 71 9.18 -13.79 -34.40
CA GLY A 71 8.83 -13.41 -35.77
C GLY A 71 9.99 -12.72 -36.50
N LEU A 72 10.71 -11.81 -35.82
CA LEU A 72 11.92 -11.18 -36.34
C LEU A 72 13.01 -12.22 -36.61
N ASN A 73 13.26 -13.16 -35.68
CA ASN A 73 14.23 -14.24 -35.89
C ASN A 73 13.89 -15.09 -37.13
N TRP A 74 12.62 -15.48 -37.26
CA TRP A 74 12.09 -16.24 -38.39
C TRP A 74 12.28 -15.52 -39.73
N ALA A 75 12.12 -14.19 -39.76
CA ALA A 75 12.35 -13.37 -40.94
C ALA A 75 13.85 -13.27 -41.27
N LEU A 76 14.69 -12.96 -40.28
CA LEU A 76 16.14 -12.86 -40.45
C LEU A 76 16.77 -14.16 -40.93
N LYS A 77 16.31 -15.31 -40.43
CA LYS A 77 16.75 -16.63 -40.91
C LYS A 77 16.48 -16.83 -42.41
N ARG A 78 15.36 -16.31 -42.92
CA ARG A 78 15.02 -16.38 -44.35
C ARG A 78 15.79 -15.39 -45.21
N LEU A 79 16.26 -14.29 -44.63
CA LEU A 79 17.09 -13.31 -45.33
C LEU A 79 18.55 -13.75 -45.39
N ILE A 80 19.11 -14.23 -44.28
CA ILE A 80 20.55 -14.54 -44.17
C ILE A 80 20.88 -15.94 -44.71
N LYS A 81 20.00 -16.92 -44.49
CA LYS A 81 20.12 -18.29 -45.00
C LYS A 81 21.44 -19.03 -44.68
N GLN A 82 22.18 -18.63 -43.65
CA GLN A 82 23.42 -19.31 -43.26
C GLN A 82 23.12 -20.71 -42.68
N PRO A 83 23.85 -21.77 -43.06
CA PRO A 83 23.66 -23.12 -42.55
C PRO A 83 24.07 -23.26 -41.07
N ARG A 84 23.61 -24.35 -40.44
CA ARG A 84 24.07 -24.77 -39.11
C ARG A 84 25.46 -25.44 -39.21
N PRO A 85 26.22 -25.55 -38.10
CA PRO A 85 27.54 -26.20 -38.09
C PRO A 85 27.47 -27.68 -38.49
N THR A 86 26.43 -28.38 -38.06
CA THR A 86 26.18 -29.80 -38.33
C THR A 86 24.86 -29.97 -39.08
N GLY A 87 24.89 -30.64 -40.24
CA GLY A 87 23.69 -30.84 -41.07
C GLY A 87 22.65 -31.79 -40.49
N ASN A 88 23.04 -32.65 -39.53
CA ASN A 88 22.22 -33.76 -39.05
C ASN A 88 21.35 -33.40 -37.82
N LEU A 89 21.68 -32.30 -37.13
CA LEU A 89 21.07 -31.88 -35.85
C LEU A 89 19.91 -30.87 -36.02
N GLY A 90 19.30 -30.80 -37.21
CA GLY A 90 18.05 -30.07 -37.43
C GLY A 90 17.90 -29.42 -38.80
N ALA A 91 16.67 -29.43 -39.31
CA ALA A 91 16.31 -28.76 -40.56
C ALA A 91 16.27 -27.23 -40.39
N GLY A 92 16.84 -26.49 -41.35
CA GLY A 92 16.72 -25.03 -41.48
C GLY A 92 17.94 -24.20 -41.08
N TYR A 93 17.86 -22.89 -41.35
CA TYR A 93 18.98 -21.95 -41.24
C TYR A 93 19.45 -21.72 -39.79
N GLY A 94 20.76 -21.63 -39.59
CA GLY A 94 21.42 -21.47 -38.29
C GLY A 94 21.47 -20.04 -37.77
N MET A 95 21.40 -19.04 -38.66
CA MET A 95 21.68 -17.64 -38.35
C MET A 95 20.46 -16.73 -38.42
N PRO A 96 20.18 -15.90 -37.40
CA PRO A 96 20.74 -15.95 -36.05
C PRO A 96 20.22 -17.16 -35.25
N SER A 97 20.87 -17.50 -34.13
CA SER A 97 20.37 -18.56 -33.24
C SER A 97 19.06 -18.13 -32.57
N SER A 98 17.99 -18.94 -32.71
CA SER A 98 16.68 -18.62 -32.14
C SER A 98 16.68 -18.65 -30.61
N HIS A 99 17.33 -19.64 -30.00
CA HIS A 99 17.40 -19.76 -28.55
C HIS A 99 18.16 -18.58 -27.93
N SER A 100 19.31 -18.22 -28.50
CA SER A 100 20.10 -17.07 -28.02
C SER A 100 19.34 -15.75 -28.19
N GLN A 101 18.63 -15.56 -29.31
CA GLN A 101 17.80 -14.36 -29.51
C GLN A 101 16.60 -14.31 -28.56
N PHE A 102 15.91 -15.44 -28.35
CA PHE A 102 14.81 -15.54 -27.40
C PHE A 102 15.25 -15.16 -25.99
N LEU A 103 16.35 -15.76 -25.50
CA LEU A 103 16.88 -15.47 -24.17
C LEU A 103 17.46 -14.06 -24.08
N GLY A 104 18.02 -13.53 -25.16
CA GLY A 104 18.47 -12.13 -25.22
C GLY A 104 17.32 -11.14 -25.00
N PHE A 105 16.18 -11.35 -25.65
CA PHE A 105 14.98 -10.53 -25.41
C PHE A 105 14.48 -10.69 -23.97
N PHE A 106 14.31 -11.93 -23.52
CA PHE A 106 13.83 -12.23 -22.16
C PHE A 106 14.70 -11.56 -21.10
N ALA A 107 16.02 -11.68 -21.23
CA ALA A 107 16.98 -11.06 -20.34
C ALA A 107 16.89 -9.53 -20.38
N ALA A 108 16.95 -8.91 -21.57
CA ALA A 108 16.90 -7.45 -21.67
C ALA A 108 15.61 -6.87 -21.09
N PHE A 109 14.45 -7.47 -21.39
CA PHE A 109 13.16 -6.99 -20.92
C PHE A 109 13.07 -7.06 -19.39
N PHE A 110 13.32 -8.23 -18.79
CA PHE A 110 13.13 -8.40 -17.35
C PHE A 110 14.27 -7.83 -16.51
N LEU A 111 15.52 -7.87 -16.96
CA LEU A 111 16.62 -7.22 -16.22
C LEU A 111 16.40 -5.72 -16.17
N LEU A 112 15.97 -5.09 -17.27
CA LEU A 112 15.63 -3.67 -17.28
C LEU A 112 14.41 -3.37 -16.39
N HIS A 113 13.40 -4.25 -16.41
CA HIS A 113 12.24 -4.14 -15.53
C HIS A 113 12.62 -4.16 -14.05
N PHE A 114 13.38 -5.16 -13.61
CA PHE A 114 13.81 -5.28 -12.22
C PHE A 114 14.84 -4.22 -11.83
N TYR A 115 15.65 -3.73 -12.77
CA TYR A 115 16.62 -2.66 -12.52
C TYR A 115 15.95 -1.30 -12.27
N LEU A 116 14.96 -0.94 -13.08
CA LEU A 116 14.28 0.35 -12.97
C LEU A 116 13.24 0.38 -11.83
N ASN A 117 12.66 -0.77 -11.49
CA ASN A 117 11.66 -0.89 -10.42
C ASN A 117 12.24 -1.46 -9.12
N ARG A 118 13.52 -1.16 -8.80
CA ARG A 118 14.14 -1.65 -7.57
C ARG A 118 13.45 -1.12 -6.31
N PRO A 119 13.27 -1.97 -5.26
CA PRO A 119 12.76 -1.51 -3.97
C PRO A 119 13.63 -0.40 -3.38
N PRO A 120 13.06 0.74 -2.93
CA PRO A 120 13.83 1.86 -2.37
C PRO A 120 14.58 1.46 -1.09
N LEU A 121 15.64 2.20 -0.76
CA LEU A 121 16.39 2.03 0.49
C LEU A 121 15.59 2.68 1.61
N LEU A 122 14.61 1.95 2.15
CA LEU A 122 13.87 2.39 3.32
C LEU A 122 14.74 2.25 4.58
N LYS A 123 14.76 3.30 5.39
CA LYS A 123 15.33 3.30 6.74
C LYS A 123 14.16 3.47 7.73
N PRO A 124 14.09 2.69 8.82
CA PRO A 124 15.03 1.65 9.26
C PRO A 124 15.03 0.39 8.38
N ARG A 125 16.12 -0.38 8.42
CA ARG A 125 16.24 -1.65 7.69
C ARG A 125 15.42 -2.72 8.40
N THR A 126 14.25 -3.04 7.87
CA THR A 126 13.47 -4.20 8.32
C THR A 126 13.94 -5.48 7.60
N LEU A 127 13.70 -6.64 8.21
CA LEU A 127 13.98 -7.96 7.61
C LEU A 127 13.25 -8.10 6.26
N ILE A 128 11.97 -7.73 6.22
CA ILE A 128 11.09 -7.81 5.05
C ILE A 128 11.67 -7.01 3.87
N ASN A 129 12.06 -5.75 4.11
CA ASN A 129 12.67 -4.90 3.08
C ASN A 129 14.00 -5.47 2.57
N SER A 130 14.75 -6.16 3.43
CA SER A 130 16.03 -6.80 3.06
C SER A 130 15.81 -8.07 2.24
N MET A 131 14.85 -8.92 2.61
CA MET A 131 14.45 -10.11 1.85
C MET A 131 13.96 -9.74 0.46
N ARG A 132 13.14 -8.68 0.34
CA ARG A 132 12.60 -8.26 -0.96
C ARG A 132 13.67 -7.88 -1.97
N ARG A 133 14.73 -7.23 -1.50
CA ARG A 133 15.91 -6.89 -2.31
C ARG A 133 16.69 -8.11 -2.71
N PHE A 134 16.84 -9.06 -1.79
CA PHE A 134 17.49 -10.33 -2.06
C PHE A 134 16.73 -11.11 -3.13
N GLU A 135 15.40 -11.17 -3.07
CA GLU A 135 14.56 -11.80 -4.11
C GLU A 135 14.76 -11.15 -5.49
N HIS A 136 14.76 -9.82 -5.56
CA HIS A 136 15.01 -9.10 -6.82
C HIS A 136 16.42 -9.38 -7.36
N ALA A 137 17.43 -9.37 -6.49
CA ALA A 137 18.80 -9.67 -6.87
C ALA A 137 18.94 -11.12 -7.36
N LEU A 138 18.34 -12.07 -6.64
CA LEU A 138 18.31 -13.47 -7.01
C LEU A 138 17.62 -13.68 -8.36
N ALA A 139 16.46 -13.05 -8.58
CA ALA A 139 15.75 -13.11 -9.86
C ALA A 139 16.61 -12.61 -11.02
N MET A 140 17.27 -11.45 -10.87
CA MET A 140 18.19 -10.92 -11.90
C MET A 140 19.35 -11.88 -12.18
N VAL A 141 19.95 -12.46 -11.14
CA VAL A 141 21.03 -13.44 -11.28
C VAL A 141 20.54 -14.69 -12.01
N LEU A 142 19.37 -15.23 -11.65
CA LEU A 142 18.79 -16.41 -12.29
C LEU A 142 18.47 -16.17 -13.77
N ILE A 143 17.91 -15.00 -14.11
CA ILE A 143 17.63 -14.59 -15.51
C ILE A 143 18.92 -14.53 -16.34
N ALA A 144 19.97 -13.90 -15.80
CA ALA A 144 21.27 -13.85 -16.47
C ALA A 144 21.86 -15.25 -16.63
N SER A 145 21.78 -16.07 -15.57
CA SER A 145 22.36 -17.42 -15.53
C SER A 145 21.70 -18.36 -16.53
N ILE A 146 20.36 -18.40 -16.59
CA ILE A 146 19.65 -19.24 -17.56
C ILE A 146 19.91 -18.79 -19.00
N SER A 147 20.04 -17.48 -19.24
CA SER A 147 20.33 -16.94 -20.57
C SER A 147 21.72 -17.34 -21.06
N ILE A 148 22.73 -17.25 -20.17
CA ILE A 148 24.11 -17.67 -20.46
C ILE A 148 24.16 -19.19 -20.66
N LEU A 149 23.55 -19.97 -19.76
CA LEU A 149 23.58 -21.43 -19.81
C LEU A 149 22.89 -21.97 -21.07
N THR A 150 21.79 -21.34 -21.51
CA THR A 150 21.14 -21.70 -22.78
C THR A 150 21.98 -21.31 -23.99
N CYS A 151 22.72 -20.20 -23.96
CA CYS A 151 23.67 -19.89 -25.04
C CYS A 151 24.82 -20.91 -25.07
N TYR A 152 25.36 -21.27 -23.91
CA TYR A 152 26.41 -22.27 -23.78
C TYR A 152 25.94 -23.66 -24.25
N SER A 153 24.72 -24.07 -23.91
CA SER A 153 24.17 -25.35 -24.36
C SER A 153 24.07 -25.44 -25.90
N ARG A 154 23.75 -24.35 -26.60
CA ARG A 154 23.75 -24.32 -28.07
C ARG A 154 25.14 -24.48 -28.68
N HIS A 155 26.17 -24.04 -27.97
CA HIS A 155 27.56 -24.21 -28.39
C HIS A 155 28.06 -25.62 -28.11
N HIS A 156 27.90 -26.10 -26.87
CA HIS A 156 28.39 -27.41 -26.41
C HIS A 156 27.72 -28.58 -27.15
N LEU A 157 26.42 -28.46 -27.43
CA LEU A 157 25.68 -29.48 -28.19
C LEU A 157 25.87 -29.33 -29.73
N HIS A 158 26.80 -28.49 -30.18
CA HIS A 158 27.16 -28.28 -31.59
C HIS A 158 26.05 -27.81 -32.54
N TYR A 159 24.93 -27.32 -32.01
CA TYR A 159 23.83 -26.85 -32.86
C TYR A 159 24.10 -25.50 -33.54
N HIS A 160 24.94 -24.63 -32.95
CA HIS A 160 25.25 -23.31 -33.48
C HIS A 160 26.73 -22.94 -33.28
N THR A 161 27.26 -22.11 -34.18
CA THR A 161 28.58 -21.50 -34.01
C THR A 161 28.54 -20.39 -32.95
N PRO A 162 29.68 -20.05 -32.31
CA PRO A 162 29.76 -18.89 -31.42
C PRO A 162 29.25 -17.60 -32.06
N LEU A 163 29.54 -17.39 -33.35
CA LEU A 163 29.09 -16.20 -34.09
C LEU A 163 27.55 -16.15 -34.22
N GLN A 164 26.91 -17.28 -34.53
CA GLN A 164 25.44 -17.36 -34.61
C GLN A 164 24.75 -17.08 -33.27
N ILE A 165 25.39 -17.53 -32.19
CA ILE A 165 24.94 -17.32 -30.81
C ILE A 165 25.07 -15.85 -30.42
N VAL A 166 26.26 -15.26 -30.60
CA VAL A 166 26.54 -13.86 -30.24
C VAL A 166 25.64 -12.89 -31.00
N ILE A 167 25.45 -13.11 -32.31
CA ILE A 167 24.58 -12.23 -33.11
C ILE A 167 23.11 -12.41 -32.71
N GLY A 168 22.64 -13.65 -32.49
CA GLY A 168 21.30 -13.89 -31.97
C GLY A 168 21.06 -13.19 -30.63
N LEU A 169 21.97 -13.37 -29.67
CA LEU A 169 21.90 -12.74 -28.36
C LEU A 169 21.88 -11.21 -28.47
N SER A 170 22.75 -10.63 -29.30
CA SER A 170 22.85 -9.17 -29.48
C SER A 170 21.57 -8.58 -30.07
N ILE A 171 20.98 -9.24 -31.07
CA ILE A 171 19.70 -8.83 -31.66
C ILE A 171 18.59 -8.91 -30.60
N GLY A 172 18.54 -10.01 -29.84
CA GLY A 172 17.56 -10.19 -28.77
C GLY A 172 17.65 -9.10 -27.70
N LEU A 173 18.86 -8.80 -27.23
CA LEU A 173 19.12 -7.77 -26.24
C LEU A 173 18.71 -6.38 -26.75
N ALA A 174 19.11 -6.02 -27.97
CA ALA A 174 18.79 -4.73 -28.57
C ALA A 174 17.28 -4.55 -28.80
N PHE A 175 16.62 -5.57 -29.36
CA PHE A 175 15.18 -5.54 -29.57
C PHE A 175 14.42 -5.50 -28.25
N GLY A 176 14.80 -6.32 -27.26
CA GLY A 176 14.16 -6.36 -25.95
C GLY A 176 14.30 -5.05 -25.16
N ALA A 177 15.48 -4.44 -25.15
CA ALA A 177 15.70 -3.15 -24.49
C ALA A 177 14.88 -2.03 -25.16
N THR A 178 14.88 -1.99 -26.49
CA THR A 178 14.10 -1.01 -27.27
C THR A 178 12.61 -1.19 -27.03
N TYR A 179 12.12 -2.43 -27.11
CA TYR A 179 10.72 -2.77 -26.87
C TYR A 179 10.29 -2.37 -25.46
N TYR A 180 11.07 -2.72 -24.43
CA TYR A 180 10.81 -2.33 -23.05
C TYR A 180 10.77 -0.80 -22.89
N TYR A 181 11.72 -0.08 -23.49
CA TYR A 181 11.78 1.37 -23.40
C TYR A 181 10.49 2.03 -23.88
N PHE A 182 9.96 1.62 -25.04
CA PHE A 182 8.73 2.21 -25.57
C PHE A 182 7.46 1.70 -24.86
N THR A 183 7.38 0.41 -24.57
CA THR A 183 6.14 -0.22 -24.11
C THR A 183 5.97 -0.26 -22.59
N GLU A 184 7.06 -0.19 -21.82
CA GLU A 184 7.02 -0.16 -20.35
C GLU A 184 7.48 1.20 -19.81
N TYR A 185 8.66 1.68 -20.21
CA TYR A 185 9.22 2.88 -19.60
C TYR A 185 8.51 4.17 -20.05
N LEU A 186 8.34 4.36 -21.36
CA LEU A 186 7.70 5.56 -21.91
C LEU A 186 6.19 5.57 -21.66
N SER A 187 5.52 4.41 -21.78
CA SER A 187 4.07 4.29 -21.62
C SER A 187 3.56 4.57 -20.20
N ARG A 188 4.43 4.45 -19.19
CA ARG A 188 4.17 4.83 -17.79
C ARG A 188 4.32 6.32 -17.53
N LYS A 189 4.98 7.07 -18.42
CA LYS A 189 5.15 8.52 -18.25
C LYS A 189 3.91 9.27 -18.75
N PRO A 190 3.53 10.40 -18.13
CA PRO A 190 2.45 11.24 -18.63
C PRO A 190 2.81 11.77 -20.01
N LEU A 191 1.91 11.56 -20.97
CA LEU A 191 2.04 12.11 -22.32
C LEU A 191 1.80 13.62 -22.25
N ARG A 192 2.66 14.41 -22.90
CA ARG A 192 2.42 15.82 -23.13
C ARG A 192 1.84 15.97 -24.53
N LEU A 193 0.57 16.34 -24.64
CA LEU A 193 -0.15 16.46 -25.91
C LEU A 193 -0.59 17.91 -26.15
N PRO A 194 -0.67 18.36 -27.41
CA PRO A 194 -1.31 19.63 -27.75
C PRO A 194 -2.75 19.66 -27.23
N ALA A 195 -3.22 20.83 -26.78
CA ALA A 195 -4.57 21.04 -26.24
C ALA A 195 -5.74 20.29 -26.91
N PRO A 196 -5.86 20.18 -28.25
CA PRO A 196 -6.97 19.45 -28.88
C PRO A 196 -6.95 17.93 -28.68
N LEU A 197 -5.82 17.34 -28.28
CA LEU A 197 -5.65 15.89 -28.03
C LEU A 197 -5.47 15.55 -26.55
N ALA A 198 -5.34 16.57 -25.68
CA ALA A 198 -5.18 16.36 -24.25
C ALA A 198 -6.53 15.98 -23.61
N VAL A 199 -6.63 14.75 -23.13
CA VAL A 199 -7.73 14.32 -22.27
C VAL A 199 -7.39 14.80 -20.85
N SER A 200 -8.16 15.76 -20.33
CA SER A 200 -8.06 16.21 -18.93
C SER A 200 -8.36 15.03 -17.98
N GLU A 201 -7.66 14.94 -16.84
CA GLU A 201 -7.96 13.94 -15.78
C GLU A 201 -9.44 13.93 -15.37
N THR A 202 -10.14 15.06 -15.51
CA THR A 202 -11.57 15.21 -15.22
C THR A 202 -12.51 14.74 -16.34
N SER A 203 -11.98 14.31 -17.50
CA SER A 203 -12.76 14.02 -18.70
C SER A 203 -12.78 12.55 -19.12
N SER A 204 -12.13 11.64 -18.35
CA SER A 204 -12.27 10.22 -18.65
C SER A 204 -13.74 9.81 -18.44
N PRO A 205 -14.36 9.07 -19.39
CA PRO A 205 -15.74 8.62 -19.25
C PRO A 205 -15.96 7.82 -17.97
N LEU A 206 -14.91 7.15 -17.47
CA LEU A 206 -14.88 6.44 -16.19
C LEU A 206 -14.74 7.37 -14.98
N ALA A 207 -14.00 8.47 -15.02
CA ALA A 207 -14.01 9.47 -13.95
C ALA A 207 -15.38 10.16 -13.86
N ILE A 208 -16.03 10.41 -14.99
CA ILE A 208 -17.40 10.95 -15.05
C ILE A 208 -18.42 9.91 -14.58
N ARG A 209 -18.24 8.63 -14.93
CA ARG A 209 -19.12 7.52 -14.52
C ARG A 209 -18.91 7.09 -13.08
N ALA A 210 -17.68 7.11 -12.58
CA ALA A 210 -17.34 6.95 -11.16
C ALA A 210 -17.92 8.11 -10.36
N ASN A 211 -17.76 9.36 -10.81
CA ASN A 211 -18.41 10.51 -10.18
C ASN A 211 -19.94 10.46 -10.26
N ARG A 212 -20.55 9.85 -11.30
CA ARG A 212 -22.00 9.62 -11.38
C ARG A 212 -22.48 8.46 -10.51
N LEU A 213 -21.69 7.40 -10.37
CA LEU A 213 -21.99 6.27 -9.48
C LEU A 213 -21.79 6.63 -8.01
N LEU A 214 -20.95 7.62 -7.73
CA LEU A 214 -20.72 8.22 -6.42
C LEU A 214 -21.66 9.40 -6.12
N GLN A 215 -22.54 9.79 -7.04
CA GLN A 215 -23.64 10.71 -6.73
C GLN A 215 -24.80 9.89 -6.17
N PRO A 216 -25.32 10.21 -4.97
CA PRO A 216 -26.50 9.54 -4.45
C PRO A 216 -27.65 9.70 -5.44
N ILE A 217 -28.30 8.56 -5.75
CA ILE A 217 -29.51 8.52 -6.55
C ILE A 217 -30.58 9.28 -5.78
N ASN A 218 -30.84 10.53 -6.15
CA ASN A 218 -32.05 11.22 -5.72
C ASN A 218 -33.24 10.56 -6.42
N THR A 219 -33.83 9.54 -5.78
CA THR A 219 -35.20 9.13 -6.04
C THR A 219 -36.12 10.24 -5.54
N ALA A 220 -36.26 11.30 -6.33
CA ALA A 220 -37.32 12.27 -6.13
C ALA A 220 -38.61 11.65 -6.67
N THR A 221 -39.36 11.04 -5.76
CA THR A 221 -40.77 10.71 -5.92
C THR A 221 -41.50 11.99 -6.35
N THR A 222 -42.16 11.92 -7.49
CA THR A 222 -43.10 12.95 -7.96
C THR A 222 -44.21 13.13 -6.94
N THR A 223 -44.20 14.24 -6.20
CA THR A 223 -45.39 14.79 -5.55
C THR A 223 -45.65 16.19 -6.08
N ALA A 224 -46.85 16.32 -6.65
CA ALA A 224 -47.39 17.54 -7.21
C ALA A 224 -47.62 18.59 -6.11
N ALA A 225 -47.21 19.83 -6.34
CA ALA A 225 -47.72 20.99 -5.63
C ALA A 225 -47.79 22.22 -6.55
N LYS A 226 -48.92 22.93 -6.42
CA LYS A 226 -49.44 24.06 -7.20
C LYS A 226 -48.66 25.38 -7.00
N PRO A 227 -48.91 26.40 -7.85
CA PRO A 227 -48.14 27.65 -7.87
C PRO A 227 -48.75 28.75 -6.98
N GLY A 228 -47.89 29.57 -6.36
CA GLY A 228 -48.19 30.88 -5.76
C GLY A 228 -46.88 31.63 -5.54
N GLN A 229 -46.66 32.78 -6.19
CA GLN A 229 -46.61 34.11 -5.56
C GLN A 229 -45.83 34.10 -4.22
N ASP A 230 -44.72 34.82 -4.03
CA ASP A 230 -44.51 36.23 -4.29
C ASP A 230 -43.01 36.61 -4.04
N LYS A 231 -42.55 37.70 -4.66
CA LYS A 231 -41.56 38.71 -4.19
C LYS A 231 -40.20 38.29 -3.58
N ASP A 232 -39.12 38.57 -4.31
CA ASP A 232 -38.31 39.79 -4.17
C ASP A 232 -36.85 39.57 -4.60
N LYS A 233 -36.39 40.45 -5.49
CA LYS A 233 -35.15 40.32 -6.25
C LYS A 233 -34.20 41.47 -5.90
N LYS A 234 -32.95 41.06 -5.65
CA LYS A 234 -31.66 41.78 -5.88
C LYS A 234 -31.14 42.70 -4.76
N ASN A 235 -30.02 42.29 -4.16
CA ASN A 235 -28.68 42.84 -4.47
C ASN A 235 -27.64 42.34 -3.46
N VAL A 236 -26.67 41.51 -3.88
CA VAL A 236 -25.29 41.56 -3.34
C VAL A 236 -24.29 41.22 -4.45
N VAL A 237 -23.28 42.07 -4.54
CA VAL A 237 -22.26 42.24 -5.57
C VAL A 237 -21.22 41.11 -5.53
N ARG A 238 -20.90 40.51 -6.69
CA ARG A 238 -19.81 39.54 -6.87
C ARG A 238 -18.60 40.25 -7.49
N HIS A 239 -17.52 40.42 -6.73
CA HIS A 239 -16.23 40.89 -7.24
C HIS A 239 -15.64 39.86 -8.23
N ARG A 240 -15.50 40.23 -9.50
CA ARG A 240 -14.75 39.48 -10.53
C ARG A 240 -13.37 40.11 -10.69
N ASN A 241 -12.33 39.47 -10.16
CA ASN A 241 -10.96 39.74 -10.58
C ASN A 241 -10.71 39.06 -11.94
N LYS A 242 -10.50 39.85 -13.00
CA LYS A 242 -9.99 39.38 -14.29
C LYS A 242 -8.45 39.25 -14.20
N PRO A 243 -7.81 38.17 -14.72
CA PRO A 243 -6.36 38.15 -14.84
C PRO A 243 -5.89 39.03 -16.01
N ARG A 244 -4.78 39.75 -15.81
CA ARG A 244 -4.09 40.59 -16.81
C ARG A 244 -3.55 39.71 -17.95
N ARG A 245 -3.82 40.10 -19.20
CA ARG A 245 -3.16 39.58 -20.41
C ARG A 245 -1.65 39.85 -20.34
N ARG A 246 -0.83 38.80 -20.29
CA ARG A 246 0.61 38.88 -20.60
C ARG A 246 0.78 38.85 -22.12
N SER A 247 1.70 39.67 -22.63
CA SER A 247 2.10 39.72 -24.04
C SER A 247 2.78 38.41 -24.44
N SER A 248 2.26 37.76 -25.48
CA SER A 248 2.82 36.53 -26.07
C SER A 248 4.16 36.81 -26.73
N THR A 249 5.17 36.02 -26.40
CA THR A 249 6.46 36.00 -27.11
C THR A 249 6.37 35.08 -28.33
N LEU A 250 7.21 35.29 -29.35
CA LEU A 250 7.25 34.43 -30.56
C LEU A 250 7.48 32.94 -30.25
N SER A 251 8.04 32.62 -29.07
CA SER A 251 8.15 31.23 -28.58
C SER A 251 6.78 30.57 -28.30
N ASP A 252 5.77 31.33 -27.89
CA ASP A 252 4.41 30.83 -27.63
C ASP A 252 3.64 30.52 -28.94
N MET A 253 4.11 31.04 -30.07
CA MET A 253 3.48 30.84 -31.38
C MET A 253 4.00 29.59 -32.11
N ILE A 254 5.16 29.07 -31.69
CA ILE A 254 5.85 27.94 -32.35
C ILE A 254 5.71 26.64 -31.54
N MET A 255 5.51 26.73 -30.22
CA MET A 255 5.31 25.57 -29.34
C MET A 255 3.88 25.61 -28.76
N PRO A 256 2.95 24.74 -29.20
CA PRO A 256 1.64 24.65 -28.56
C PRO A 256 1.81 24.32 -27.08
N GLU A 257 1.07 24.97 -26.18
CA GLU A 257 1.04 24.59 -24.76
C GLU A 257 0.67 23.10 -24.67
N LEU A 258 1.65 22.27 -24.31
CA LEU A 258 1.43 20.83 -24.16
C LEU A 258 0.83 20.58 -22.77
N HIS A 259 -0.41 20.11 -22.75
CA HIS A 259 -1.11 19.76 -21.53
C HIS A 259 -0.76 18.32 -21.10
N PRO A 260 -0.72 18.05 -19.78
CA PRO A 260 -0.56 16.69 -19.29
C PRO A 260 -1.79 15.86 -19.66
N SER A 261 -1.55 14.69 -20.24
CA SER A 261 -2.57 13.68 -20.53
C SER A 261 -2.24 12.40 -19.76
N PRO A 262 -3.25 11.58 -19.41
CA PRO A 262 -3.02 10.34 -18.67
C PRO A 262 -2.03 9.43 -19.43
N PRO A 263 -1.15 8.70 -18.72
CA PRO A 263 -0.22 7.77 -19.35
C PRO A 263 -0.95 6.78 -20.26
N ILE A 264 -0.29 6.33 -21.34
CA ILE A 264 -0.87 5.37 -22.29
C ILE A 264 -1.37 4.11 -21.57
N ARG A 265 -0.66 3.65 -20.54
CA ARG A 265 -1.07 2.47 -19.77
C ARG A 265 -2.39 2.67 -19.03
N GLN A 266 -2.67 3.87 -18.54
CA GLN A 266 -3.93 4.17 -17.88
C GLN A 266 -5.08 4.05 -18.87
N ILE A 267 -4.92 4.61 -20.08
CA ILE A 267 -5.91 4.48 -21.16
C ILE A 267 -6.15 3.00 -21.52
N LEU A 268 -5.09 2.19 -21.52
CA LEU A 268 -5.15 0.77 -21.86
C LEU A 268 -5.88 -0.05 -20.77
N LEU A 269 -5.67 0.28 -19.50
CA LEU A 269 -6.35 -0.35 -18.35
C LEU A 269 -7.82 0.09 -18.21
N ASP A 270 -8.13 1.33 -18.60
CA ASP A 270 -9.50 1.87 -18.61
C ASP A 270 -10.35 1.30 -19.76
N HIS A 271 -9.75 0.55 -20.68
CA HIS A 271 -10.47 -0.06 -21.79
C HIS A 271 -11.47 -1.14 -21.28
N PRO A 272 -12.73 -1.19 -21.77
CA PRO A 272 -13.73 -2.15 -21.30
C PRO A 272 -13.30 -3.61 -21.32
N ILE A 273 -12.49 -3.99 -22.32
CA ILE A 273 -11.91 -5.33 -22.42
C ILE A 273 -10.93 -5.59 -21.27
N ALA A 274 -10.04 -4.64 -20.95
CA ALA A 274 -9.09 -4.80 -19.85
C ALA A 274 -9.82 -4.99 -18.51
N ILE A 275 -10.89 -4.22 -18.29
CA ILE A 275 -11.74 -4.32 -17.11
C ILE A 275 -12.46 -5.69 -17.08
N ALA A 276 -13.07 -6.12 -18.18
CA ALA A 276 -13.78 -7.40 -18.27
C ALA A 276 -12.87 -8.59 -17.94
N PHE A 277 -11.62 -8.57 -18.41
CA PHE A 277 -10.63 -9.59 -18.10
C PHE A 277 -9.96 -9.40 -16.73
N ARG A 278 -10.26 -8.30 -16.01
CA ARG A 278 -9.60 -7.91 -14.75
C ARG A 278 -8.09 -7.81 -14.91
N ILE A 279 -7.64 -7.24 -16.02
CA ILE A 279 -6.23 -6.94 -16.26
C ILE A 279 -5.80 -5.84 -15.28
N ARG A 280 -4.67 -6.05 -14.62
CA ARG A 280 -4.08 -5.11 -13.65
C ARG A 280 -2.65 -4.75 -14.05
N ASP A 281 -2.14 -3.66 -13.51
CA ASP A 281 -0.73 -3.31 -13.56
C ASP A 281 -0.24 -2.93 -12.17
N SER A 282 0.10 -3.93 -11.36
CA SER A 282 0.45 -3.67 -9.97
C SER A 282 1.78 -2.95 -9.82
N TRP A 283 2.65 -3.01 -10.82
CA TRP A 283 3.92 -2.29 -10.84
C TRP A 283 3.77 -0.79 -11.15
N ALA A 284 2.59 -0.34 -11.61
CA ALA A 284 2.29 1.08 -11.74
C ALA A 284 1.93 1.72 -10.40
N VAL A 285 1.35 0.94 -9.48
CA VAL A 285 0.89 1.41 -8.16
C VAL A 285 1.95 1.11 -7.10
N TRP A 286 2.48 -0.13 -7.09
CA TRP A 286 3.35 -0.66 -6.06
C TRP A 286 4.71 -1.04 -6.65
N ARG A 287 5.81 -0.58 -6.04
CA ARG A 287 7.17 -0.89 -6.53
C ARG A 287 7.57 -2.35 -6.39
N ASP A 288 6.85 -3.11 -5.58
CA ASP A 288 7.01 -4.54 -5.39
C ASP A 288 5.96 -5.35 -6.17
N GLY A 289 5.15 -4.72 -7.03
CA GLY A 289 4.04 -5.39 -7.69
C GLY A 289 2.90 -5.80 -6.74
N GLY A 290 2.83 -5.23 -5.53
CA GLY A 290 1.72 -5.41 -4.59
C GLY A 290 1.76 -6.69 -3.75
N ILE A 291 2.86 -7.45 -3.80
CA ILE A 291 2.98 -8.74 -3.11
C ILE A 291 2.98 -8.57 -1.59
N GLU A 292 3.69 -7.57 -1.05
CA GLU A 292 3.72 -7.32 0.39
C GLU A 292 2.36 -6.82 0.90
N GLY A 293 1.66 -6.02 0.09
CA GLY A 293 0.30 -5.59 0.38
C GLY A 293 -0.68 -6.77 0.41
N GLU A 294 -0.63 -7.65 -0.61
CA GLU A 294 -1.43 -8.87 -0.67
C GLU A 294 -1.10 -9.83 0.49
N TYR A 295 0.19 -10.05 0.79
CA TYR A 295 0.63 -10.90 1.91
C TYR A 295 0.20 -10.31 3.24
N GLY A 296 0.36 -9.01 3.45
CA GLY A 296 -0.07 -8.32 4.67
C GLY A 296 -1.58 -8.45 4.88
N ALA A 297 -2.38 -8.23 3.85
CA ALA A 297 -3.83 -8.43 3.91
C ALA A 297 -4.21 -9.88 4.22
N TRP A 298 -3.61 -10.84 3.52
CA TRP A 298 -3.79 -12.26 3.82
C TRP A 298 -3.34 -12.63 5.22
N ARG A 299 -2.23 -12.06 5.70
CA ARG A 299 -1.64 -12.36 7.00
C ARG A 299 -2.51 -11.84 8.14
N ARG A 300 -3.06 -10.63 7.99
CA ARG A 300 -4.07 -10.08 8.90
C ARG A 300 -5.29 -10.99 8.97
N GLU A 301 -5.82 -11.40 7.83
CA GLU A 301 -6.96 -12.31 7.77
C GLU A 301 -6.63 -13.69 8.39
N TRP A 302 -5.44 -14.22 8.13
CA TRP A 302 -4.97 -15.47 8.70
C TRP A 302 -4.79 -15.38 10.23
N GLU A 303 -4.28 -14.26 10.73
CA GLU A 303 -4.15 -13.99 12.16
C GLU A 303 -5.51 -13.82 12.83
N ALA A 304 -6.43 -13.08 12.21
CA ALA A 304 -7.81 -12.95 12.66
C ALA A 304 -8.48 -14.33 12.75
N ARG A 305 -8.35 -15.15 11.70
CA ARG A 305 -8.89 -16.52 11.68
C ARG A 305 -8.21 -17.45 12.68
N ARG A 306 -6.89 -17.38 12.85
CA ARG A 306 -6.18 -18.18 13.86
C ARG A 306 -6.56 -17.74 15.28
N ALA A 307 -6.71 -16.45 15.54
CA ALA A 307 -7.20 -15.95 16.81
C ALA A 307 -8.61 -16.49 17.09
N ALA A 308 -9.47 -16.55 16.07
CA ALA A 308 -10.79 -17.16 16.17
C ALA A 308 -10.77 -18.71 16.30
N ALA A 309 -9.75 -19.39 15.78
CA ALA A 309 -9.70 -20.85 15.67
C ALA A 309 -8.77 -21.57 16.67
N THR A 310 -7.97 -20.86 17.46
CA THR A 310 -7.07 -21.49 18.44
C THR A 310 -7.87 -21.87 19.70
N PRO A 311 -8.02 -23.16 20.03
CA PRO A 311 -8.57 -23.57 21.31
C PRO A 311 -7.56 -23.18 22.39
N VAL A 312 -8.07 -22.58 23.46
CA VAL A 312 -7.35 -21.90 24.54
C VAL A 312 -6.40 -22.86 25.28
N ASN A 313 -5.20 -23.10 24.73
CA ASN A 313 -4.01 -23.58 25.47
C ASN A 313 -3.02 -22.45 25.74
N SER A 314 -3.30 -21.27 25.18
CA SER A 314 -2.92 -19.97 25.72
C SER A 314 -3.56 -19.70 27.09
N ALA A 315 -4.40 -20.60 27.62
CA ALA A 315 -5.00 -20.49 28.95
C ALA A 315 -3.98 -20.16 30.04
N GLN A 316 -2.75 -20.68 29.99
CA GLN A 316 -1.78 -20.47 31.07
C GLN A 316 -1.00 -19.15 30.95
N GLU A 317 -0.70 -18.69 29.73
CA GLU A 317 -0.06 -17.37 29.50
C GLU A 317 -1.11 -16.24 29.54
N ALA A 318 -2.28 -16.46 28.93
CA ALA A 318 -3.44 -15.60 29.08
C ALA A 318 -3.96 -15.61 30.53
N ALA A 319 -3.88 -16.70 31.30
CA ALA A 319 -4.13 -16.67 32.75
C ALA A 319 -2.95 -16.13 33.55
N LYS A 320 -1.75 -15.96 32.99
CA LYS A 320 -0.68 -15.19 33.65
C LYS A 320 -0.90 -13.70 33.43
N LEU A 321 -1.43 -13.31 32.27
CA LEU A 321 -1.84 -11.95 31.94
C LEU A 321 -3.19 -11.56 32.58
N ALA A 322 -4.17 -12.48 32.65
CA ALA A 322 -5.48 -12.34 33.29
C ALA A 322 -5.46 -12.62 34.80
N ARG A 323 -4.33 -13.11 35.34
CA ARG A 323 -4.02 -12.99 36.78
C ARG A 323 -3.45 -11.61 37.13
N GLY A 324 -3.11 -10.78 36.13
CA GLY A 324 -3.12 -9.33 36.28
C GLY A 324 -4.52 -8.82 35.94
N HIS A 325 -5.07 -7.93 36.77
CA HIS A 325 -6.35 -7.26 36.53
C HIS A 325 -6.57 -6.91 35.05
N ASP A 326 -7.74 -7.25 34.47
CA ASP A 326 -8.19 -6.69 33.20
C ASP A 326 -8.28 -5.17 33.37
N VAL A 327 -7.22 -4.47 32.96
CA VAL A 327 -7.08 -3.03 33.17
C VAL A 327 -8.27 -2.29 32.56
N GLY A 328 -8.85 -2.76 31.45
CA GLY A 328 -10.02 -2.13 30.83
C GLY A 328 -11.30 -2.17 31.68
N ARG A 329 -11.37 -3.04 32.69
CA ARG A 329 -12.52 -3.21 33.60
C ARG A 329 -12.40 -2.46 34.92
N LEU A 330 -11.27 -1.76 35.18
CA LEU A 330 -11.16 -1.03 36.45
C LEU A 330 -12.19 0.11 36.47
N PRO A 331 -12.91 0.30 37.61
CA PRO A 331 -13.98 1.30 37.72
C PRO A 331 -13.57 2.72 37.29
N ARG A 332 -12.31 3.10 37.52
CA ARG A 332 -11.76 4.39 37.09
C ARG A 332 -11.86 4.62 35.59
N HIS A 333 -11.55 3.61 34.77
CA HIS A 333 -11.55 3.78 33.32
C HIS A 333 -12.98 3.87 32.77
N TYR A 334 -13.92 3.16 33.39
CA TYR A 334 -15.34 3.30 33.09
C TYR A 334 -15.83 4.73 33.38
N ALA A 335 -15.55 5.26 34.58
CA ALA A 335 -15.91 6.62 34.96
C ALA A 335 -15.30 7.69 34.02
N MET A 336 -14.04 7.52 33.61
CA MET A 336 -13.40 8.43 32.64
C MET A 336 -14.05 8.34 31.25
N MET A 337 -14.48 7.15 30.84
CA MET A 337 -15.20 6.96 29.58
C MET A 337 -16.61 7.59 29.62
N GLU A 338 -17.31 7.55 30.75
CA GLU A 338 -18.58 8.27 30.92
C GLU A 338 -18.40 9.79 30.79
N ILE A 339 -17.30 10.33 31.33
CA ILE A 339 -16.96 11.74 31.13
C ILE A 339 -16.68 12.01 29.65
N ALA A 340 -15.91 11.15 28.97
CA ALA A 340 -15.67 11.28 27.53
C ALA A 340 -16.97 11.21 26.71
N LEU A 341 -17.93 10.37 27.10
CA LEU A 341 -19.28 10.33 26.51
C LEU A 341 -20.04 11.64 26.73
N SER A 342 -19.97 12.21 27.94
CA SER A 342 -20.59 13.51 28.23
C SER A 342 -19.99 14.64 27.39
N GLU A 343 -18.69 14.58 27.07
CA GLU A 343 -18.03 15.51 26.15
C GLU A 343 -18.49 15.28 24.71
N ALA A 344 -18.56 14.02 24.26
CA ALA A 344 -19.05 13.65 22.93
C ALA A 344 -20.46 14.21 22.68
N ASP A 345 -21.32 14.20 23.71
CA ASP A 345 -22.69 14.68 23.64
C ASP A 345 -22.83 16.19 23.35
N LYS A 346 -21.79 16.98 23.66
CA LYS A 346 -21.70 18.42 23.36
C LYS A 346 -21.38 18.69 21.89
N SER A 347 -20.93 17.68 21.15
CA SER A 347 -20.55 17.84 19.74
C SER A 347 -21.76 18.16 18.86
N PRO A 348 -21.69 19.23 18.02
CA PRO A 348 -22.78 19.55 17.11
C PRO A 348 -22.95 18.42 16.09
N PRO A 349 -24.14 17.78 16.01
CA PRO A 349 -24.34 16.62 15.16
C PRO A 349 -24.30 16.99 13.67
N THR A 350 -23.76 16.10 12.85
CA THR A 350 -23.77 16.21 11.38
C THR A 350 -24.02 14.84 10.76
N ASP A 351 -24.49 14.81 9.52
CA ASP A 351 -24.72 13.60 8.74
C ASP A 351 -23.45 13.02 8.10
N THR A 352 -22.32 13.74 8.13
CA THR A 352 -21.06 13.34 7.49
C THR A 352 -19.92 12.98 8.45
N ALA A 353 -20.09 13.16 9.76
CA ALA A 353 -19.02 12.94 10.74
C ALA A 353 -19.53 12.64 12.15
N PHE A 354 -18.89 11.67 12.81
CA PHE A 354 -19.25 11.19 14.15
C PHE A 354 -19.05 12.24 15.25
N CYS A 355 -19.87 12.14 16.30
CA CYS A 355 -19.70 12.89 17.55
C CYS A 355 -18.82 12.08 18.52
N VAL A 356 -17.52 12.39 18.54
CA VAL A 356 -16.55 11.73 19.44
C VAL A 356 -16.18 12.67 20.59
N GLY A 357 -15.90 12.09 21.75
CA GLY A 357 -15.35 12.77 22.93
C GLY A 357 -14.00 12.18 23.35
N CYS A 358 -13.20 12.99 24.03
CA CYS A 358 -11.85 12.64 24.46
C CYS A 358 -11.54 13.26 25.84
N VAL A 359 -10.82 12.53 26.69
CA VAL A 359 -10.33 12.97 28.00
C VAL A 359 -8.88 12.54 28.17
N ILE A 360 -8.03 13.43 28.69
CA ILE A 360 -6.63 13.16 28.97
C ILE A 360 -6.36 13.39 30.47
N CYS A 361 -5.80 12.40 31.15
CA CYS A 361 -5.43 12.51 32.56
C CYS A 361 -4.15 11.70 32.89
N PRO A 362 -3.53 11.89 34.07
CA PRO A 362 -2.36 11.13 34.48
C PRO A 362 -2.66 9.63 34.65
N SER A 363 -1.72 8.80 34.18
CA SER A 363 -1.80 7.34 34.26
C SER A 363 -1.77 6.87 35.70
N SER A 364 -2.81 6.14 36.12
CA SER A 364 -2.86 5.44 37.42
C SER A 364 -3.82 4.24 37.34
N ASN A 365 -3.56 3.25 38.19
CA ASN A 365 -4.39 2.05 38.35
C ASN A 365 -5.17 2.07 39.68
N ALA A 366 -5.24 3.22 40.36
CA ALA A 366 -6.01 3.34 41.58
C ALA A 366 -7.51 3.30 41.28
N ASP A 367 -8.29 2.67 42.15
CA ASP A 367 -9.75 2.52 41.98
C ASP A 367 -10.50 3.85 42.13
N ILE A 368 -9.88 4.86 42.75
CA ILE A 368 -10.50 6.17 43.00
C ILE A 368 -10.30 7.06 41.78
N SER A 369 -11.38 7.36 41.08
CA SER A 369 -11.41 8.40 40.05
C SER A 369 -11.84 9.75 40.66
N SER A 370 -11.09 10.81 40.38
CA SER A 370 -11.50 12.19 40.69
C SER A 370 -11.44 13.02 39.42
N ALA A 371 -12.53 13.71 39.07
CA ALA A 371 -12.57 14.61 37.93
C ALA A 371 -11.55 15.76 38.03
N SER A 372 -11.01 16.02 39.24
CA SER A 372 -9.95 17.02 39.45
C SER A 372 -8.61 16.67 38.79
N GLU A 373 -8.43 15.44 38.31
CA GLU A 373 -7.19 14.96 37.67
C GLU A 373 -7.20 15.12 36.15
N ILE A 374 -8.31 15.58 35.57
CA ILE A 374 -8.40 15.78 34.12
C ILE A 374 -7.52 16.95 33.72
N LEU A 375 -6.58 16.70 32.81
CA LEU A 375 -5.71 17.74 32.27
C LEU A 375 -6.40 18.48 31.13
N ALA A 376 -7.00 17.72 30.20
CA ALA A 376 -7.76 18.29 29.09
C ALA A 376 -8.91 17.37 28.69
N THR A 377 -9.99 17.97 28.21
CA THR A 377 -11.09 17.28 27.53
C THR A 377 -11.11 17.70 26.07
N GLY A 378 -11.87 17.04 25.22
CA GLY A 378 -12.10 17.47 23.85
C GLY A 378 -13.34 16.81 23.27
N PHE A 379 -14.06 17.52 22.42
CA PHE A 379 -15.10 16.90 21.59
C PHE A 379 -14.98 17.31 20.13
N SER A 380 -15.56 16.50 19.26
CA SER A 380 -15.49 16.71 17.81
C SER A 380 -16.09 18.06 17.44
N ARG A 381 -15.36 18.85 16.63
CA ARG A 381 -15.75 20.20 16.18
C ARG A 381 -15.86 21.22 17.32
N GLU A 382 -15.19 20.99 18.44
CA GLU A 382 -15.09 21.99 19.53
C GLU A 382 -14.26 23.21 19.10
N LEU A 383 -13.09 22.96 18.52
CA LEU A 383 -12.22 24.02 17.99
C LEU A 383 -12.56 24.33 16.52
N PRO A 384 -12.31 25.56 16.03
CA PRO A 384 -12.66 25.97 14.68
C PRO A 384 -12.13 25.03 13.59
N GLY A 385 -12.99 24.68 12.63
CA GLY A 385 -12.66 23.79 11.52
C GLY A 385 -13.09 22.34 11.74
N ASN A 386 -12.65 21.45 10.85
CA ASN A 386 -12.94 20.02 10.95
C ASN A 386 -11.95 19.36 11.93
N THR A 387 -12.22 19.50 13.23
CA THR A 387 -11.38 18.99 14.32
C THR A 387 -11.99 17.75 14.96
N HIS A 388 -11.16 16.75 15.26
CA HIS A 388 -11.58 15.56 16.00
C HIS A 388 -11.37 15.77 17.50
N ALA A 389 -12.01 14.94 18.33
CA ALA A 389 -11.99 15.09 19.79
C ALA A 389 -10.57 15.01 20.37
N GLU A 390 -9.77 14.07 19.90
CA GLU A 390 -8.39 13.84 20.31
C GLU A 390 -7.51 15.02 19.92
N GLN A 391 -7.73 15.59 18.73
CA GLN A 391 -7.08 16.82 18.31
C GLN A 391 -7.45 17.98 19.25
N CYS A 392 -8.73 18.20 19.54
CA CYS A 392 -9.18 19.27 20.44
C CYS A 392 -8.57 19.13 21.84
N ALA A 393 -8.52 17.91 22.38
CA ALA A 393 -7.96 17.65 23.70
C ALA A 393 -6.45 17.94 23.75
N LEU A 394 -5.68 17.47 22.76
CA LEU A 394 -4.24 17.70 22.69
C LEU A 394 -3.90 19.17 22.45
N ASP A 395 -4.63 19.84 21.55
CA ASP A 395 -4.43 21.26 21.24
C ASP A 395 -4.75 22.13 22.48
N LYS A 396 -5.81 21.81 23.24
CA LYS A 396 -6.12 22.50 24.51
C LYS A 396 -5.07 22.25 25.58
N LEU A 397 -4.63 21.01 25.77
CA LEU A 397 -3.55 20.65 26.70
C LEU A 397 -2.28 21.45 26.41
N ALA A 398 -1.90 21.57 25.14
CA ALA A 398 -0.78 22.39 24.71
C ALA A 398 -1.01 23.88 24.95
N SER A 399 -2.20 24.41 24.65
CA SER A 399 -2.49 25.82 24.86
C SER A 399 -2.50 26.25 26.33
N GLU A 400 -2.91 25.36 27.25
CA GLU A 400 -3.09 25.68 28.67
C GLU A 400 -1.78 25.51 29.46
N PHE A 401 -0.98 24.47 29.16
CA PHE A 401 0.16 24.09 30.00
C PHE A 401 1.54 24.16 29.32
N LYS A 402 1.63 24.39 28.00
CA LYS A 402 2.93 24.51 27.32
C LYS A 402 3.49 25.93 27.52
N PRO A 403 4.67 26.09 28.13
CA PRO A 403 5.27 27.40 28.37
C PRO A 403 5.67 28.06 27.05
N SER A 404 5.47 29.37 26.95
CA SER A 404 5.78 30.15 25.73
C SER A 404 7.29 30.32 25.48
N ASN A 405 8.13 30.14 26.50
CA ASN A 405 9.59 30.24 26.42
C ASN A 405 10.22 28.86 26.57
N LYS A 406 11.06 28.44 25.62
CA LYS A 406 11.86 27.21 25.73
C LYS A 406 12.87 27.38 26.87
N SER A 407 12.67 26.69 27.98
CA SER A 407 13.70 26.55 29.02
C SER A 407 14.75 25.55 28.56
N GLU A 408 16.04 25.93 28.62
CA GLU A 408 17.19 25.18 28.07
C GLU A 408 17.76 24.10 29.02
N ASN A 409 17.14 23.82 30.18
CA ASN A 409 17.68 22.82 31.12
C ASN A 409 17.00 21.45 30.96
N ASP A 410 17.52 20.69 29.99
CA ASP A 410 16.89 19.52 29.38
C ASP A 410 17.19 18.17 30.09
N ALA A 411 18.08 18.09 31.07
CA ALA A 411 18.57 16.78 31.54
C ALA A 411 17.81 16.14 32.73
N SER A 412 17.01 16.88 33.51
CA SER A 412 16.45 16.39 34.80
C SER A 412 14.92 16.40 34.93
N VAL A 413 14.17 16.78 33.89
CA VAL A 413 12.69 16.83 33.95
C VAL A 413 12.08 15.43 33.84
N GLN A 414 11.27 15.04 34.82
CA GLN A 414 10.59 13.75 34.86
C GLN A 414 9.53 13.63 33.74
N THR A 415 9.38 12.41 33.20
CA THR A 415 8.27 12.09 32.30
C THR A 415 7.05 11.64 33.10
N LEU A 416 5.92 12.28 32.84
CA LEU A 416 4.61 11.89 33.35
C LEU A 416 3.86 11.11 32.27
N ASP A 417 3.53 9.86 32.58
CA ASP A 417 2.70 9.02 31.71
C ASP A 417 1.23 9.41 31.82
N LEU A 418 0.57 9.50 30.67
CA LEU A 418 -0.83 9.90 30.52
C LEU A 418 -1.67 8.76 29.94
N ASP A 419 -2.93 8.77 30.34
CA ASP A 419 -4.01 7.98 29.76
C ASP A 419 -4.87 8.89 28.88
N LEU A 420 -5.13 8.44 27.65
CA LEU A 420 -6.07 9.08 26.74
C LEU A 420 -7.31 8.20 26.62
N TYR A 421 -8.46 8.74 26.97
CA TYR A 421 -9.77 8.08 26.82
C TYR A 421 -10.48 8.68 25.64
N THR A 422 -10.99 7.86 24.74
CA THR A 422 -11.80 8.33 23.62
C THR A 422 -12.99 7.42 23.37
N THR A 423 -14.15 8.02 23.06
CA THR A 423 -15.39 7.26 22.90
C THR A 423 -15.40 6.40 21.64
N MET A 424 -14.51 6.67 20.68
CA MET A 424 -14.37 5.95 19.41
C MET A 424 -12.88 5.71 19.15
N GLU A 425 -12.52 4.60 18.52
CA GLU A 425 -11.14 4.33 18.10
C GLU A 425 -10.53 5.53 17.34
N PRO A 426 -9.32 5.98 17.71
CA PRO A 426 -8.69 7.12 17.06
C PRO A 426 -8.42 6.84 15.58
N CYS A 427 -8.84 7.71 14.67
CA CYS A 427 -8.68 7.44 13.24
C CYS A 427 -7.20 7.27 12.80
N SER A 428 -6.91 6.24 11.99
CA SER A 428 -5.62 6.05 11.31
C SER A 428 -5.52 6.81 9.99
N GLU A 429 -6.65 7.18 9.40
CA GLU A 429 -6.75 7.95 8.15
C GLU A 429 -7.91 8.96 8.26
N ARG A 430 -7.83 10.09 7.56
CA ARG A 430 -8.91 11.09 7.50
C ARG A 430 -9.28 11.39 6.06
N LEU A 431 -10.57 11.23 5.73
CA LEU A 431 -11.12 11.58 4.41
C LEU A 431 -10.95 13.06 4.05
N SER A 432 -10.82 13.94 5.06
CA SER A 432 -10.53 15.36 4.87
C SER A 432 -9.10 15.66 4.43
N GLY A 433 -8.19 14.67 4.49
CA GLY A 433 -6.74 14.85 4.27
C GLY A 433 -6.00 15.49 5.44
N ASN A 434 -6.70 15.84 6.53
CA ASN A 434 -6.06 16.35 7.74
C ASN A 434 -5.24 15.26 8.46
N LEU A 435 -4.30 15.68 9.30
CA LEU A 435 -3.48 14.75 10.09
C LEU A 435 -4.35 13.81 10.96
N PRO A 436 -4.22 12.47 10.82
CA PRO A 436 -4.97 11.48 11.60
C PRO A 436 -4.70 11.55 13.11
N CYS A 437 -5.66 11.11 13.92
CA CYS A 437 -5.58 11.17 15.38
C CYS A 437 -4.45 10.30 15.92
N VAL A 438 -4.24 9.11 15.35
CA VAL A 438 -3.11 8.23 15.71
C VAL A 438 -1.78 8.95 15.53
N GLN A 439 -1.60 9.60 14.37
CA GLN A 439 -0.36 10.31 14.06
C GLN A 439 -0.15 11.51 15.00
N ARG A 440 -1.22 12.20 15.42
CA ARG A 440 -1.15 13.27 16.43
C ARG A 440 -0.69 12.78 17.79
N ILE A 441 -1.19 11.62 18.23
CA ILE A 441 -0.78 10.98 19.49
C ILE A 441 0.71 10.62 19.43
N LEU A 442 1.17 10.07 18.30
CA LEU A 442 2.59 9.74 18.10
C LEU A 442 3.48 11.00 18.07
N GLU A 443 3.06 12.04 17.34
CA GLU A 443 3.79 13.30 17.27
C GLU A 443 3.88 13.99 18.64
N PHE A 444 2.81 13.95 19.42
CA PHE A 444 2.82 14.46 20.80
C PHE A 444 3.89 13.75 21.66
N ASN A 445 3.96 12.42 21.59
CA ASN A 445 4.98 11.65 22.30
C ASN A 445 6.40 11.90 21.79
N GLN A 446 6.57 12.14 20.50
CA GLN A 446 7.87 12.39 19.88
C GLN A 446 8.41 13.80 20.16
N GLN A 447 7.52 14.80 20.24
CA GLN A 447 7.92 16.19 20.52
C GLN A 447 8.54 16.33 21.92
N ALA A 448 8.13 15.47 22.87
CA ALA A 448 8.67 15.42 24.23
C ALA A 448 8.71 16.79 24.92
N ASP A 449 7.71 17.63 24.62
CA ASP A 449 7.62 18.99 25.14
C ASP A 449 7.47 18.98 26.66
N ILE A 450 7.98 20.04 27.29
CA ILE A 450 7.85 20.27 28.73
C ILE A 450 6.58 21.08 28.98
N PHE A 451 5.76 20.64 29.93
CA PHE A 451 4.51 21.27 30.33
C PHE A 451 4.58 21.67 31.81
N THR A 452 4.00 22.81 32.17
CA THR A 452 3.91 23.29 33.56
C THR A 452 2.49 23.07 34.06
N ILE A 453 2.31 22.11 34.98
CA ILE A 453 0.98 21.68 35.45
C ILE A 453 0.81 22.06 36.94
N PRO A 454 -0.36 22.58 37.35
CA PRO A 454 -0.68 22.79 38.76
C PRO A 454 -0.61 21.49 39.56
N ARG A 455 -0.01 21.53 40.75
CA ARG A 455 0.15 20.34 41.61
C ARG A 455 -1.17 19.67 41.96
N SER A 456 -2.24 20.45 42.11
CA SER A 456 -3.58 19.96 42.38
C SER A 456 -4.09 18.94 41.35
N ARG A 457 -3.65 19.02 40.08
CA ARG A 457 -4.06 18.10 39.00
C ARG A 457 -3.17 16.86 38.85
N VAL A 458 -2.03 16.81 39.55
CA VAL A 458 -1.03 15.72 39.45
C VAL A 458 -0.66 15.15 40.82
N GLN A 459 -1.44 15.45 41.86
CA GLN A 459 -1.12 15.15 43.25
C GLN A 459 -0.91 13.65 43.52
N GLN A 460 -1.63 12.78 42.80
CA GLN A 460 -1.45 11.33 42.89
C GLN A 460 -0.26 10.78 42.09
N ALA A 461 0.24 11.53 41.10
CA ALA A 461 1.35 11.13 40.24
C ALA A 461 2.72 11.52 40.81
N ILE A 462 2.76 12.46 41.76
CA ILE A 462 3.98 12.90 42.45
C ILE A 462 4.20 12.04 43.69
N ARG A 463 5.36 11.36 43.79
CA ARG A 463 5.72 10.61 45.01
C ARG A 463 5.94 11.59 46.17
N TYR A 464 5.42 11.24 47.35
CA TYR A 464 5.68 11.92 48.63
C TYR A 464 7.21 12.06 48.85
N GLY A 465 7.77 13.24 48.61
CA GLY A 465 9.20 13.48 48.79
C GLY A 465 9.74 14.77 48.20
N ASP A 466 9.10 15.35 47.19
CA ASP A 466 9.58 16.57 46.52
C ASP A 466 8.99 17.84 47.18
N LEU A 467 9.51 18.16 48.37
CA LEU A 467 9.13 19.32 49.20
C LEU A 467 9.70 20.65 48.62
N GLY A 468 9.25 21.04 47.43
CA GLY A 468 9.44 22.40 46.91
C GLY A 468 8.20 23.27 47.19
N SER A 469 8.36 24.59 47.31
CA SER A 469 7.29 25.54 47.69
C SER A 469 6.38 26.01 46.55
N ASP A 470 6.64 25.65 45.29
CA ASP A 470 5.91 26.17 44.11
C ASP A 470 4.60 25.44 43.81
N ASP A 471 3.52 26.15 43.48
CA ASP A 471 2.20 25.55 43.22
C ASP A 471 2.13 24.76 41.89
N THR A 472 3.18 24.83 41.06
CA THR A 472 3.25 24.19 39.73
C THR A 472 4.49 23.31 39.58
N VAL A 473 4.39 22.26 38.76
CA VAL A 473 5.49 21.32 38.47
C VAL A 473 5.66 21.13 36.97
N GLN A 474 6.89 20.96 36.52
CA GLN A 474 7.23 20.73 35.13
C GLN A 474 7.39 19.24 34.83
N PHE A 475 6.73 18.76 33.78
CA PHE A 475 6.83 17.37 33.30
C PHE A 475 7.00 17.33 31.79
N ARG A 476 7.67 16.28 31.31
CA ARG A 476 7.47 15.83 29.93
C ARG A 476 6.25 14.93 29.89
N LEU A 477 5.31 15.23 29.02
CA LEU A 477 4.09 14.45 28.92
C LEU A 477 4.23 13.37 27.85
N ARG A 478 3.76 12.16 28.17
CA ARG A 478 3.75 11.04 27.23
C ARG A 478 2.47 10.25 27.38
N ILE A 479 1.73 10.06 26.30
CA ILE A 479 0.59 9.15 26.25
C ILE A 479 1.12 7.72 26.24
N ARG A 480 0.90 7.01 27.35
CA ARG A 480 1.36 5.63 27.56
C ARG A 480 0.26 4.64 27.22
N ARG A 481 -1.00 5.01 27.48
CA ARG A 481 -2.16 4.15 27.31
C ARG A 481 -3.31 4.89 26.62
N VAL A 482 -4.00 4.19 25.74
CA VAL A 482 -5.22 4.65 25.08
C VAL A 482 -6.35 3.72 25.45
N PHE A 483 -7.44 4.28 25.95
CA PHE A 483 -8.67 3.60 26.32
C PHE A 483 -9.75 4.01 25.34
N GLN A 484 -10.31 3.05 24.61
CA GLN A 484 -11.36 3.29 23.62
C GLN A 484 -12.71 2.72 24.07
N GLY A 485 -13.79 3.44 23.76
CA GLY A 485 -15.16 3.01 24.05
C GLY A 485 -15.67 1.97 23.06
N VAL A 486 -15.55 2.26 21.76
CA VAL A 486 -15.90 1.33 20.68
C VAL A 486 -14.86 1.39 19.56
N ALA A 487 -14.66 0.28 18.86
CA ALA A 487 -13.88 0.24 17.63
C ALA A 487 -14.59 1.03 16.51
N GLU A 488 -13.83 1.57 15.56
CA GLU A 488 -14.45 2.25 14.43
C GLU A 488 -15.24 1.22 13.59
N PRO A 489 -16.54 1.45 13.29
CA PRO A 489 -17.33 0.47 12.57
C PRO A 489 -16.88 0.34 11.11
N ASP A 490 -16.87 -0.89 10.59
CA ASP A 490 -16.41 -1.25 9.23
C ASP A 490 -17.13 -0.50 8.09
N ASP A 491 -18.26 0.16 8.37
CA ASP A 491 -19.03 0.92 7.38
C ASP A 491 -18.55 2.37 7.18
N PHE A 492 -17.46 2.79 7.84
CA PHE A 492 -16.90 4.14 7.73
C PHE A 492 -15.51 4.19 7.07
N VAL A 493 -14.45 3.79 7.79
CA VAL A 493 -13.06 3.72 7.30
C VAL A 493 -12.39 2.50 7.91
N ASP A 494 -11.64 1.71 7.12
CA ASP A 494 -10.85 0.57 7.62
C ASP A 494 -9.70 1.09 8.52
N CYS A 495 -9.95 1.14 9.83
CA CYS A 495 -9.07 1.76 10.81
C CYS A 495 -7.99 0.79 11.29
N GLN A 496 -6.72 1.23 11.25
CA GLN A 496 -5.54 0.44 11.66
C GLN A 496 -4.90 0.98 12.95
N SER A 497 -5.66 1.77 13.71
CA SER A 497 -5.18 2.56 14.86
C SER A 497 -4.54 1.75 15.95
N GLN A 498 -5.23 0.70 16.42
CA GLN A 498 -4.73 -0.18 17.48
C GLN A 498 -3.36 -0.78 17.17
N ASN A 499 -3.11 -1.15 15.90
CA ASN A 499 -1.83 -1.73 15.48
C ASN A 499 -0.71 -0.70 15.54
N ILE A 500 -0.94 0.48 14.95
CA ILE A 500 0.05 1.56 14.89
C ILE A 500 0.45 2.04 16.30
N LEU A 501 -0.53 2.17 17.20
CA LEU A 501 -0.29 2.58 18.58
C LEU A 501 0.50 1.51 19.36
N ARG A 502 0.12 0.23 19.25
CA ARG A 502 0.82 -0.88 19.92
C ARG A 502 2.26 -1.04 19.42
N ASP A 503 2.50 -0.91 18.12
CA ASP A 503 3.84 -0.95 17.53
C ASP A 503 4.73 0.20 18.01
N SER A 504 4.13 1.29 18.50
CA SER A 504 4.81 2.46 19.06
C SER A 504 4.89 2.44 20.60
N GLU A 505 4.75 1.25 21.21
CA GLU A 505 4.78 1.03 22.67
C GLU A 505 3.67 1.74 23.47
N ILE A 506 2.56 2.10 22.80
CA ILE A 506 1.36 2.63 23.45
C ILE A 506 0.37 1.48 23.66
N HIS A 507 -0.07 1.29 24.91
CA HIS A 507 -0.98 0.21 25.24
C HIS A 507 -2.42 0.62 24.91
N VAL A 508 -3.13 -0.18 24.11
CA VAL A 508 -4.53 0.10 23.75
C VAL A 508 -5.48 -0.89 24.41
N PHE A 509 -6.45 -0.37 25.15
CA PHE A 509 -7.47 -1.12 25.89
C PHE A 509 -8.88 -0.69 25.48
N THR A 510 -9.82 -1.62 25.50
CA THR A 510 -11.26 -1.32 25.37
C THR A 510 -11.87 -1.26 26.76
N VAL A 511 -12.57 -0.16 27.07
CA VAL A 511 -13.21 0.02 28.38
C VAL A 511 -14.46 -0.85 28.48
N ARG A 512 -14.64 -1.51 29.63
CA ARG A 512 -15.80 -2.36 29.91
C ARG A 512 -16.26 -2.15 31.35
N SER A 513 -17.53 -2.49 31.63
CA SER A 513 -18.04 -2.50 33.00
C SER A 513 -17.24 -3.49 33.87
N SER A 514 -17.08 -3.15 35.16
CA SER A 514 -16.43 -4.00 36.16
C SER A 514 -17.23 -5.26 36.47
N ASP A 515 -18.53 -5.27 36.19
CA ASP A 515 -19.41 -6.38 36.51
C ASP A 515 -19.18 -7.54 35.54
N HIS A 516 -18.95 -8.73 36.10
CA HIS A 516 -18.60 -9.95 35.36
C HIS A 516 -19.84 -10.75 34.91
N ASP A 517 -21.01 -10.48 35.50
CA ASP A 517 -22.20 -11.35 35.41
C ASP A 517 -23.25 -10.90 34.40
N ASP A 518 -23.11 -9.73 33.79
CA ASP A 518 -24.11 -9.24 32.84
C ASP A 518 -23.65 -9.35 31.38
N ASP A 519 -24.61 -9.66 30.52
CA ASP A 519 -24.62 -9.51 29.05
C ASP A 519 -24.41 -8.03 28.61
N ASP A 520 -23.94 -7.18 29.51
CA ASP A 520 -23.83 -5.73 29.48
C ASP A 520 -22.44 -5.23 29.06
N GLY A 521 -21.50 -6.15 28.78
CA GLY A 521 -20.18 -5.83 28.23
C GLY A 521 -20.23 -5.02 26.92
N GLY A 522 -21.37 -5.02 26.23
CA GLY A 522 -21.65 -4.19 25.05
C GLY A 522 -22.51 -2.96 25.28
N GLN A 523 -22.96 -2.64 26.51
CA GLN A 523 -23.80 -1.45 26.75
C GLN A 523 -23.03 -0.16 26.58
N LEU A 524 -21.85 -0.05 27.18
CA LEU A 524 -20.96 1.11 26.97
C LEU A 524 -20.59 1.27 25.49
N GLU A 525 -20.33 0.17 24.81
CA GLU A 525 -20.04 0.15 23.37
C GLU A 525 -21.24 0.65 22.54
N ARG A 526 -22.45 0.16 22.85
CA ARG A 526 -23.71 0.63 22.25
C ARG A 526 -23.94 2.11 22.50
N ASP A 527 -23.66 2.59 23.70
CA ASP A 527 -23.80 4.00 24.05
C ASP A 527 -22.78 4.88 23.31
N CYS A 528 -21.52 4.43 23.20
CA CYS A 528 -20.50 5.08 22.38
C CYS A 528 -20.93 5.18 20.91
N LEU A 529 -21.43 4.09 20.32
CA LEU A 529 -21.94 4.10 18.94
C LEU A 529 -23.17 4.98 18.78
N ARG A 530 -24.10 4.94 19.73
CA ARG A 530 -25.33 5.74 19.73
C ARG A 530 -25.01 7.23 19.75
N VAL A 531 -24.13 7.67 20.64
CA VAL A 531 -23.70 9.07 20.72
C VAL A 531 -22.90 9.47 19.49
N ALA A 532 -21.98 8.63 19.02
CA ALA A 532 -21.24 8.87 17.78
C ALA A 532 -22.16 9.10 16.58
N ARG A 533 -23.27 8.35 16.49
CA ARG A 533 -24.23 8.42 15.39
C ARG A 533 -25.38 9.41 15.58
N LYS A 534 -25.34 10.28 16.60
CA LYS A 534 -26.40 11.28 16.92
C LYS A 534 -26.87 12.14 15.73
N GLY A 535 -26.02 12.38 14.73
CA GLY A 535 -26.36 13.13 13.52
C GLY A 535 -26.66 12.31 12.26
N HIS A 536 -26.50 10.99 12.31
CA HIS A 536 -26.71 10.11 11.16
C HIS A 536 -28.16 9.60 11.10
N PRO A 537 -28.74 9.44 9.90
CA PRO A 537 -30.06 8.83 9.75
C PRO A 537 -30.02 7.38 10.27
N THR A 538 -31.05 6.99 11.02
CA THR A 538 -31.23 5.60 11.45
C THR A 538 -31.35 4.72 10.21
N LYS A 539 -30.36 3.87 9.95
CA LYS A 539 -30.51 2.78 8.96
C LYS A 539 -31.58 1.83 9.52
N ASN A 540 -32.76 1.81 8.91
CA ASN A 540 -33.80 0.81 9.17
C ASN A 540 -33.32 -0.59 8.79
#